data_AF-A0A1H6QPI9-F1
#
_entry.id   AF-A0A1H6QPI9-F1
#
_cell.length_a   1.000
_cell.length_b   1.000
_cell.length_c   1.000
_cell.angle_alpha   90.00
_cell.angle_beta   90.00
_cell.angle_gamma   90.00
#
_symmetry.space_group_name_H-M   'P 1'
#
loop_
_entity.id
_entity.type
_entity.pdbx_description
1 polymer ?
#
loop_
_entity_poly.entity_id
_entity_poly.type
_entity_poly.pdbx_seq_one_letter_code
_entity_poly.pdbx_strand_id
1 'polypeptide(L)'
;MTLASMMRGTHRVDHYETFECQVVRVRGPVRTLRAGKSCASWIYADAYLPEQYSAKAVISPNPDGTYTVEAPINWNRKSLAAFLASGDLEWDVREAE
;
A
#
# COMPACT_ATOMS: atom_id res chain seq x y z
N MET A 1 8.51 15.56 48.50
CA MET A 1 9.43 15.03 47.46
C MET A 1 8.57 14.55 46.30
N THR A 2 8.64 15.26 45.18
CA THR A 2 7.76 15.07 44.02
C THR A 2 8.36 13.98 43.12
N LEU A 3 7.71 12.82 43.02
CA LEU A 3 8.16 11.72 42.15
C LEU A 3 7.78 12.04 40.70
N ALA A 4 8.79 12.05 39.86
CA ALA A 4 8.75 12.39 38.45
C ALA A 4 7.74 11.53 37.69
N SER A 5 6.93 12.20 36.86
CA SER A 5 6.06 11.61 35.85
C SER A 5 6.89 10.73 34.90
N MET A 6 6.74 9.41 35.01
CA MET A 6 7.21 8.46 34.00
C MET A 6 6.21 8.45 32.83
N MET A 7 6.42 9.32 31.83
CA MET A 7 5.81 9.13 30.52
C MET A 7 6.43 7.88 29.87
N ARG A 8 5.79 6.72 30.03
CA ARG A 8 6.01 5.58 29.13
C ARG A 8 5.40 5.95 27.80
N GLY A 9 6.24 6.11 26.79
CA GLY A 9 5.80 6.35 25.42
C GLY A 9 4.78 5.29 25.02
N THR A 10 3.56 5.74 24.70
CA THR A 10 2.52 4.89 24.16
C THR A 10 2.95 4.47 22.75
N HIS A 11 3.62 3.33 22.65
CA HIS A 11 3.89 2.69 21.37
C HIS A 11 2.55 2.18 20.85
N ARG A 12 1.88 2.99 20.01
CA ARG A 12 0.70 2.56 19.27
C ARG A 12 1.15 1.44 18.35
N VAL A 13 0.84 0.20 18.72
CA VAL A 13 1.05 -0.96 17.86
C VAL A 13 -0.05 -0.89 16.82
N ASP A 14 0.26 -0.34 15.65
CA ASP A 14 -0.63 -0.43 14.51
C ASP A 14 -0.70 -1.91 14.08
N HIS A 15 -1.89 -2.49 14.19
CA HIS A 15 -2.16 -3.86 13.77
C HIS A 15 -2.32 -3.87 12.25
N TYR A 16 -1.28 -4.30 11.54
CA TYR A 16 -1.34 -4.51 10.08
C TYR A 16 -1.64 -5.98 9.79
N GLU A 17 -2.64 -6.24 8.95
CA GLU A 17 -2.86 -7.55 8.33
C GLU A 17 -2.27 -7.51 6.92
N THR A 18 -1.47 -8.51 6.57
CA THR A 18 -0.94 -8.68 5.21
C THR A 18 -1.60 -9.89 4.58
N PHE A 19 -2.15 -9.71 3.38
CA PHE A 19 -2.82 -10.75 2.63
C PHE A 19 -2.57 -10.54 1.14
N GLU A 20 -2.68 -11.61 0.37
CA GLU A 20 -2.55 -11.57 -1.08
C GLU A 20 -3.88 -11.17 -1.70
N CYS A 21 -3.83 -10.30 -2.71
CA CYS A 21 -4.99 -9.86 -3.48
C CYS A 21 -4.73 -10.01 -4.96
N GLN A 22 -5.79 -10.29 -5.70
CA GLN A 22 -5.74 -10.17 -7.15
C GLN A 22 -5.77 -8.68 -7.53
N VAL A 23 -4.65 -8.22 -8.09
CA VAL A 23 -4.47 -6.85 -8.58
C VAL A 23 -4.91 -6.80 -10.05
N VAL A 24 -5.63 -5.74 -10.42
CA VAL A 24 -6.07 -5.50 -11.81
C VAL A 24 -5.37 -4.31 -12.44
N ARG A 25 -4.88 -3.36 -11.63
CA ARG A 25 -4.19 -2.16 -12.12
C ARG A 25 -3.15 -1.72 -11.11
N VAL A 26 -2.01 -1.24 -11.59
CA VAL A 26 -0.98 -0.60 -10.76
C VAL A 26 -0.68 0.79 -11.31
N ARG A 27 -0.51 1.77 -10.41
CA ARG A 27 -0.21 3.17 -10.73
C ARG A 27 0.91 3.70 -9.85
N GLY A 28 1.77 4.55 -10.41
CA GLY A 28 2.90 5.15 -9.71
C GLY A 28 4.22 4.83 -10.40
N PRO A 29 5.36 4.79 -9.68
CA PRO A 29 5.52 4.86 -8.23
C PRO A 29 5.34 6.27 -7.64
N VAL A 30 4.69 6.36 -6.48
CA VAL A 30 4.64 7.59 -5.67
C VAL A 30 5.99 7.73 -4.96
N ARG A 31 6.76 8.72 -5.39
CA ARG A 31 8.07 9.02 -4.79
C ARG A 31 7.91 10.14 -3.77
N THR A 32 8.05 9.81 -2.50
CA THR A 32 8.05 10.81 -1.43
C THR A 32 9.48 11.20 -1.11
N LEU A 33 9.78 12.50 -1.13
CA LEU A 33 11.06 13.01 -0.64
C LEU A 33 10.95 13.27 0.87
N ARG A 34 11.82 12.63 1.67
CA ARG A 34 11.98 12.96 3.09
C ARG A 34 13.38 13.50 3.31
N ALA A 35 13.49 14.75 3.77
CA ALA A 35 14.76 15.43 4.02
C ALA A 35 15.73 15.36 2.81
N GLY A 36 15.21 15.58 1.59
CA GLY A 36 16.01 15.55 0.36
C GLY A 36 16.45 14.15 -0.10
N LYS A 37 16.05 13.09 0.60
CA LYS A 37 16.31 11.68 0.22
C LYS A 37 15.02 11.03 -0.25
N SER A 38 15.10 10.20 -1.29
CA SER A 38 13.99 9.33 -1.70
C SER A 38 13.62 8.44 -0.51
N CYS A 39 12.42 8.61 0.02
CA CYS A 39 11.87 7.83 1.12
C CYS A 39 10.72 6.95 0.61
N ALA A 40 10.18 6.11 1.50
CA ALA A 40 9.20 5.05 1.23
C ALA A 40 8.37 5.32 -0.02
N SER A 41 8.60 4.49 -1.03
CA SER A 41 7.90 4.56 -2.31
C SER A 41 6.83 3.49 -2.30
N TRP A 42 5.58 3.88 -2.54
CA TRP A 42 4.46 2.96 -2.74
C TRP A 42 3.93 3.13 -4.15
N ILE A 43 3.12 2.18 -4.56
CA ILE A 43 2.24 2.31 -5.72
C ILE A 43 0.80 2.32 -5.23
N TYR A 44 -0.12 2.78 -6.07
CA TYR A 44 -1.53 2.47 -5.93
C TYR A 44 -1.84 1.20 -6.72
N ALA A 45 -2.49 0.23 -6.08
CA ALA A 45 -2.98 -0.97 -6.72
C ALA A 45 -4.49 -1.01 -6.62
N ASP A 46 -5.17 -1.18 -7.75
CA ASP A 46 -6.60 -1.53 -7.75
C ASP A 46 -6.69 -3.05 -7.61
N ALA A 47 -7.31 -3.52 -6.53
CA ALA A 47 -7.36 -4.95 -6.22
C ALA A 47 -8.73 -5.38 -5.68
N TYR A 48 -9.08 -6.65 -5.91
CA TYR A 48 -10.25 -7.25 -5.25
C TYR A 48 -9.89 -7.56 -3.79
N LEU A 49 -10.62 -6.93 -2.86
CA LEU A 49 -10.48 -7.25 -1.45
C LEU A 49 -11.27 -8.50 -1.11
N PRO A 50 -10.71 -9.42 -0.29
CA PRO A 50 -11.48 -10.47 0.35
C PRO A 50 -12.66 -9.88 1.15
N GLU A 51 -13.77 -10.60 1.20
CA GLU A 51 -15.04 -10.16 1.81
C GLU A 51 -14.86 -9.63 3.26
N GLN A 52 -14.04 -10.33 4.05
CA GLN A 52 -13.75 -9.97 5.43
C GLN A 52 -13.08 -8.58 5.60
N TYR A 53 -12.42 -8.09 4.55
CA TYR A 53 -11.76 -6.78 4.54
C TYR A 53 -12.58 -5.73 3.79
N SER A 54 -13.31 -6.11 2.73
CA SER A 54 -14.21 -5.18 2.04
C SER A 54 -15.30 -4.66 2.98
N ALA A 55 -15.81 -5.51 3.88
CA ALA A 55 -16.79 -5.12 4.90
C ALA A 55 -16.25 -4.10 5.92
N LYS A 56 -14.92 -3.98 6.05
CA LYS A 56 -14.23 -3.05 6.95
C LYS A 56 -13.65 -1.83 6.23
N ALA A 57 -13.77 -1.78 4.89
CA ALA A 57 -13.21 -0.69 4.10
C ALA A 57 -13.96 0.62 4.41
N VAL A 58 -13.20 1.68 4.66
CA VAL A 58 -13.75 3.04 4.88
C VAL A 58 -13.98 3.76 3.55
N ILE A 59 -13.37 3.26 2.47
CA ILE A 59 -13.50 3.78 1.12
C ILE A 59 -14.51 2.95 0.32
N SER A 60 -15.23 3.59 -0.60
CA SER A 60 -16.12 2.89 -1.54
C SER A 60 -15.32 2.16 -2.62
N PRO A 61 -15.81 1.02 -3.12
CA PRO A 61 -15.20 0.35 -4.27
C PRO A 61 -15.32 1.19 -5.55
N ASN A 62 -14.40 0.94 -6.47
CA ASN A 62 -14.47 1.39 -7.86
C ASN A 62 -15.67 0.76 -8.59
N PRO A 63 -16.11 1.30 -9.75
CA PRO A 63 -17.22 0.75 -10.52
C PRO A 63 -17.04 -0.71 -10.95
N ASP A 64 -15.80 -1.16 -11.12
CA ASP A 64 -15.41 -2.54 -11.45
C ASP A 64 -15.29 -3.47 -10.23
N GLY A 65 -15.67 -2.97 -9.03
CA GLY A 65 -15.70 -3.73 -7.78
C GLY A 65 -14.36 -3.83 -7.04
N THR A 66 -13.31 -3.18 -7.57
CA THR A 66 -11.98 -3.16 -6.95
C THR A 66 -11.82 -2.03 -5.95
N TYR A 67 -10.80 -2.12 -5.11
CA TYR A 67 -10.43 -1.08 -4.16
C TYR A 67 -9.03 -0.59 -4.47
N THR A 68 -8.84 0.72 -4.47
CA THR A 68 -7.51 1.32 -4.58
C THR A 68 -6.81 1.24 -3.22
N VAL A 69 -5.70 0.49 -3.17
CA VAL A 69 -4.88 0.30 -1.97
C VAL A 69 -3.45 0.79 -2.20
N GLU A 70 -2.80 1.23 -1.13
CA GLU A 70 -1.37 1.57 -1.15
C GLU A 70 -0.54 0.31 -0.94
N ALA A 71 0.29 -0.03 -1.93
CA ALA A 71 1.19 -1.18 -1.84
C ALA A 71 2.65 -0.69 -1.71
N PRO A 72 3.31 -0.94 -0.55
CA PRO A 72 4.71 -0.57 -0.36
C PRO A 72 5.63 -1.30 -1.35
N ILE A 73 6.50 -0.56 -2.04
CA ILE A 73 7.42 -1.14 -3.04
C ILE A 73 8.47 -2.03 -2.38
N ASN A 74 8.92 -1.70 -1.17
CA ASN A 74 9.91 -2.50 -0.45
C ASN A 74 9.41 -3.93 -0.15
N TRP A 75 8.10 -4.11 0.06
CA TRP A 75 7.49 -5.43 0.30
C TRP A 75 7.16 -6.16 -0.99
N ASN A 76 6.88 -5.42 -2.07
CA ASN A 76 6.44 -5.96 -3.36
C ASN A 76 7.52 -5.89 -4.47
N ARG A 77 8.79 -5.67 -4.09
CA ARG A 77 9.87 -5.32 -5.04
C ARG A 77 10.06 -6.34 -6.15
N LYS A 78 9.87 -7.63 -5.85
CA LYS A 78 9.99 -8.72 -6.84
C LYS A 78 8.84 -8.67 -7.84
N SER A 79 7.59 -8.62 -7.37
CA SER A 79 6.40 -8.58 -8.23
C SER A 79 6.32 -7.30 -9.05
N LEU A 80 6.80 -6.17 -8.51
CA LEU A 80 6.82 -4.88 -9.19
C LEU A 80 8.07 -4.66 -10.06
N ALA A 81 9.00 -5.61 -10.13
CA ALA A 81 10.29 -5.38 -10.79
C ALA A 81 10.14 -4.98 -12.27
N ALA A 82 9.26 -5.66 -13.00
CA ALA A 82 9.02 -5.39 -14.42
C ALA A 82 8.38 -3.99 -14.63
N PHE A 83 7.33 -3.69 -13.86
CA PHE A 83 6.66 -2.38 -13.89
C PHE A 83 7.61 -1.23 -13.54
N LEU A 84 8.44 -1.39 -12.51
CA LEU A 84 9.39 -0.36 -12.09
C LEU A 84 10.54 -0.18 -13.09
N ALA A 85 10.91 -1.23 -13.81
CA ALA A 85 11.94 -1.20 -14.84
C ALA A 85 11.44 -0.59 -16.15
N SER A 86 10.14 -0.73 -16.47
CA SER A 86 9.58 -0.15 -17.69
C SER A 86 9.56 1.38 -17.66
N GLY A 87 9.38 1.96 -16.46
CA GLY A 87 9.24 3.41 -16.29
C GLY A 87 7.85 3.93 -16.64
N ASP A 88 6.90 3.02 -16.91
CA ASP A 88 5.50 3.37 -17.11
C ASP A 88 4.87 3.88 -15.82
N LEU A 89 3.82 4.68 -15.96
CA LEU A 89 3.10 5.26 -14.82
C LEU A 89 1.87 4.43 -14.42
N GLU A 90 1.37 3.60 -15.32
CA GLU A 90 0.19 2.76 -15.10
C GLU A 90 0.28 1.50 -15.97
N TRP A 91 0.00 0.34 -15.36
CA TRP A 91 -0.27 -0.92 -16.08
C TRP A 91 -1.65 -1.44 -15.70
N ASP A 92 -2.43 -1.83 -16.71
CA ASP A 92 -3.55 -2.75 -16.52
C ASP A 92 -3.03 -4.18 -16.61
N VAL A 93 -3.22 -4.96 -15.55
CA VAL A 93 -2.64 -6.31 -15.42
C VAL A 93 -3.69 -7.41 -15.55
N ARG A 94 -4.90 -7.08 -16.03
CA ARG A 94 -5.98 -8.07 -16.25
C ARG A 94 -5.70 -9.02 -17.40
N GLU A 95 -4.79 -8.66 -18.31
CA GLU A 95 -4.51 -9.41 -19.54
C GLU A 95 -3.12 -10.09 -19.54
N ALA A 96 -2.45 -10.15 -18.39
CA ALA A 96 -1.21 -10.91 -18.26
C ALA A 96 -1.51 -12.39 -17.96
N GLU A 97 -2.00 -13.12 -18.96
CA GLU A 97 -1.97 -14.59 -18.99
C GLU A 97 -0.59 -15.12 -19.43
#